data_AF-A0AAW0XDP4-F1
#
_entry.id   AF-A0AAW0XDP4-F1
#
_cell.length_a   1.000
_cell.length_b   1.000
_cell.length_c   1.000
_cell.angle_alpha   90.00
_cell.angle_beta   90.00
_cell.angle_gamma   90.00
#
_symmetry.space_group_name_H-M   'P 1'
#
loop_
_entity.id
_entity.type
_entity.pdbx_description
1 polymer ?
#
loop_
_entity_poly.entity_id
_entity_poly.type
_entity_poly.pdbx_seq_one_letter_code
_entity_poly.pdbx_strand_id
1 'polypeptide(L)'
;VGSECREAKSECDLPEYCSGESEYCPDDVLKSDGSTCWGGKGHCYEGQCGSHEGRCKYVWGPDARVGNQECFKKLNVQGNGHGNCGRRPTRDEQYQPCDQ
;
A
#
# COMPACT_ATOMS: atom_id res chain seq x y z
N VAL A 1 -14.70 -29.24 -9.04
CA VAL A 1 -13.43 -28.73 -9.64
C VAL A 1 -13.77 -27.44 -10.37
N GLY A 2 -12.99 -26.38 -10.19
CA GLY A 2 -13.13 -25.13 -10.95
C GLY A 2 -14.29 -24.23 -10.53
N SER A 3 -14.98 -24.52 -9.42
CA SER A 3 -15.95 -23.61 -8.80
C SER A 3 -15.22 -22.59 -7.93
N GLU A 4 -15.53 -21.31 -8.07
CA GLU A 4 -14.98 -20.25 -7.22
C GLU A 4 -15.37 -20.51 -5.76
N CYS A 5 -14.38 -20.57 -4.87
CA CYS A 5 -14.59 -20.76 -3.44
C CYS A 5 -14.23 -19.52 -2.62
N ARG A 6 -13.47 -18.58 -3.19
CA ARG A 6 -13.23 -17.27 -2.58
C ARG A 6 -13.16 -16.19 -3.67
N GLU A 7 -13.94 -15.14 -3.43
CA GLU A 7 -13.94 -13.95 -4.26
C GLU A 7 -12.71 -13.07 -3.96
N ALA A 8 -12.22 -12.38 -4.99
CA ALA A 8 -11.19 -11.36 -4.84
C ALA A 8 -11.73 -10.17 -4.03
N LYS A 9 -11.04 -9.82 -2.93
CA LYS A 9 -11.43 -8.71 -2.04
C LYS A 9 -11.02 -7.34 -2.58
N SER A 10 -10.11 -7.30 -3.55
CA SER A 10 -9.61 -6.07 -4.16
C SER A 10 -9.09 -6.32 -5.57
N GLU A 11 -8.80 -5.26 -6.32
CA GLU A 11 -8.12 -5.38 -7.62
C GLU A 11 -6.74 -6.05 -7.53
N CYS A 12 -6.13 -6.07 -6.34
CA CYS A 12 -4.82 -6.67 -6.06
C CYS A 12 -4.90 -8.10 -5.52
N ASP A 13 -6.10 -8.65 -5.45
CA ASP A 13 -6.40 -9.97 -4.94
C ASP A 13 -6.88 -10.87 -6.10
N LEU A 14 -6.54 -12.15 -6.09
CA LEU A 14 -6.97 -13.10 -7.13
C LEU A 14 -8.05 -14.02 -6.57
N PRO A 15 -9.07 -14.40 -7.35
CA PRO A 15 -10.05 -15.39 -6.89
C PRO A 15 -9.46 -16.80 -6.88
N GLU A 16 -9.89 -17.63 -5.94
CA GLU A 16 -9.51 -19.04 -5.84
C GLU A 16 -10.66 -19.96 -6.19
N TYR A 17 -10.28 -21.10 -6.77
CA TYR A 17 -11.21 -22.10 -7.29
C TYR A 17 -10.91 -23.45 -6.66
N CYS A 18 -11.96 -24.19 -6.33
CA CYS A 18 -11.83 -25.54 -5.78
C CYS A 18 -11.04 -26.45 -6.73
N SER A 19 -9.95 -27.03 -6.24
CA SER A 19 -9.20 -28.06 -6.99
C SER A 19 -10.05 -29.32 -7.25
N GLY A 20 -11.03 -29.58 -6.38
CA GLY A 20 -11.85 -30.79 -6.37
C GLY A 20 -11.15 -32.02 -5.77
N GLU A 21 -9.94 -31.85 -5.25
CA GLU A 21 -9.20 -32.86 -4.47
C GLU A 21 -9.44 -32.72 -2.96
N SER A 22 -9.93 -31.55 -2.52
CA SER A 22 -10.19 -31.20 -1.12
C SER A 22 -11.49 -30.41 -0.99
N GLU A 23 -12.10 -30.46 0.19
CA GLU A 23 -13.24 -29.61 0.59
C GLU A 23 -12.82 -28.19 0.97
N TYR A 24 -11.53 -27.98 1.27
CA TYR A 24 -10.97 -26.67 1.55
C TYR A 24 -10.61 -25.93 0.25
N CYS A 25 -10.85 -24.61 0.26
CA CYS A 25 -10.34 -23.72 -0.78
C CYS A 25 -8.81 -23.69 -0.73
N PRO A 26 -8.11 -23.52 -1.87
CA PRO A 26 -6.66 -23.28 -1.88
C PRO A 26 -6.25 -22.07 -1.05
N ASP A 27 -4.95 -21.96 -0.76
CA ASP A 27 -4.39 -20.80 -0.06
C ASP A 27 -4.65 -19.49 -0.84
N ASP A 28 -4.86 -18.40 -0.08
CA ASP A 28 -5.12 -17.05 -0.60
C ASP A 28 -3.91 -16.56 -1.42
N VAL A 29 -4.13 -16.27 -2.69
CA VAL A 29 -3.11 -15.80 -3.64
C VAL A 29 -3.38 -14.38 -4.08
N LEU A 30 -2.34 -13.56 -3.98
CA LEU A 30 -2.41 -12.13 -4.29
C LEU A 30 -1.70 -11.83 -5.61
N LYS A 31 -2.05 -10.71 -6.24
CA LYS A 31 -1.19 -10.16 -7.30
C LYS A 31 0.15 -9.77 -6.70
N SER A 32 1.22 -9.92 -7.49
CA SER A 32 2.57 -9.57 -7.05
C SER A 32 2.64 -8.10 -6.63
N ASP A 33 3.38 -7.83 -5.56
CA ASP A 33 3.65 -6.47 -5.10
C ASP A 33 4.27 -5.64 -6.24
N GLY A 34 3.79 -4.40 -6.38
CA GLY A 34 4.17 -3.49 -7.46
C GLY A 34 3.26 -3.57 -8.70
N SER A 35 2.41 -4.60 -8.83
CA SER A 35 1.41 -4.66 -9.91
C SER A 35 0.55 -3.40 -9.93
N THR A 36 0.30 -2.84 -11.11
CA THR A 36 -0.50 -1.62 -11.25
C THR A 36 -1.98 -1.89 -10.94
N CYS A 37 -2.63 -0.96 -10.25
CA CYS A 37 -4.06 -0.99 -9.94
C CYS A 37 -4.68 0.41 -10.09
N TRP A 38 -6.00 0.52 -9.98
CA TRP A 38 -6.79 1.74 -10.24
C TRP A 38 -6.46 2.38 -11.60
N GLY A 39 -6.28 1.55 -12.63
CA GLY A 39 -5.91 2.00 -13.97
C GLY A 39 -4.54 2.68 -14.03
N GLY A 40 -3.58 2.21 -13.23
CA GLY A 40 -2.20 2.72 -13.21
C GLY A 40 -1.97 3.88 -12.24
N LYS A 41 -2.95 4.21 -11.38
CA LYS A 41 -2.83 5.27 -10.37
C LYS A 41 -2.28 4.77 -9.04
N GLY A 42 -2.18 3.47 -8.85
CA GLY A 42 -1.67 2.84 -7.65
C GLY A 42 -0.91 1.55 -7.94
N HIS A 43 -0.33 1.00 -6.89
CA HIS A 43 0.37 -0.27 -6.91
C HIS A 43 -0.18 -1.20 -5.83
N CYS A 44 -0.18 -2.49 -6.14
CA CYS A 44 -0.50 -3.53 -5.19
C CYS A 44 0.61 -3.67 -4.16
N TYR A 45 0.22 -3.77 -2.89
CA TYR A 45 1.09 -4.13 -1.80
C TYR A 45 0.27 -4.92 -0.79
N GLU A 46 0.68 -6.16 -0.48
CA GLU A 46 -0.03 -7.05 0.45
C GLU A 46 -1.53 -7.19 0.12
N GLY A 47 -1.85 -7.32 -1.18
CA GLY A 47 -3.23 -7.56 -1.64
C GLY A 47 -4.13 -6.33 -1.60
N GLN A 48 -3.60 -5.16 -1.28
CA GLN A 48 -4.32 -3.89 -1.29
C GLN A 48 -3.78 -2.97 -2.38
N CYS A 49 -4.69 -2.26 -3.05
CA CYS A 49 -4.30 -1.22 -3.99
C CYS A 49 -4.01 0.09 -3.23
N GLY A 50 -2.77 0.57 -3.32
CA GLY A 50 -2.33 1.80 -2.65
C GLY A 50 -1.85 2.86 -3.63
N SER A 51 -2.14 4.12 -3.34
CA SER A 51 -1.52 5.27 -3.99
C SER A 51 -1.27 6.40 -3.00
N HIS A 52 -0.31 7.29 -3.33
CA HIS A 52 -0.02 8.46 -2.49
C HIS A 52 -1.27 9.35 -2.32
N GLU A 53 -2.02 9.57 -3.40
CA GLU A 53 -3.27 10.33 -3.36
C GLU A 53 -4.34 9.63 -2.53
N GLY A 54 -4.51 8.32 -2.72
CA GLY A 54 -5.45 7.52 -1.95
C GLY A 54 -5.16 7.56 -0.45
N ARG A 55 -3.87 7.51 -0.07
CA ARG A 55 -3.45 7.63 1.33
C ARG A 55 -3.81 9.00 1.91
N CYS A 56 -3.57 10.11 1.19
CA CYS A 56 -3.96 11.44 1.64
C CYS A 56 -5.47 11.53 1.87
N LYS A 57 -6.28 11.00 0.94
CA LYS A 57 -7.74 11.02 1.04
C LYS A 57 -8.28 10.15 2.19
N TYR A 58 -7.63 9.02 2.44
CA TYR A 58 -7.99 8.15 3.55
C TYR A 58 -7.79 8.81 4.91
N VAL A 59 -6.68 9.54 5.09
CA VAL A 59 -6.34 10.19 6.37
C VAL A 59 -7.11 11.49 6.57
N TRP A 60 -7.24 12.32 5.52
CA TRP A 60 -7.73 13.70 5.63
C TRP A 60 -9.08 13.96 4.97
N GLY A 61 -9.68 12.98 4.29
CA GLY A 61 -10.96 13.10 3.61
C GLY A 61 -10.85 13.30 2.09
N PRO A 62 -11.98 13.22 1.36
CA PRO A 62 -12.01 13.08 -0.10
C PRO A 62 -11.38 14.23 -0.88
N ASP A 63 -11.37 15.45 -0.32
CA ASP A 63 -10.80 16.65 -0.95
C ASP A 63 -9.28 16.77 -0.79
N ALA A 64 -8.67 15.90 0.02
CA ALA A 64 -7.24 15.91 0.25
C ALA A 64 -6.45 15.54 -1.02
N ARG A 65 -5.28 16.15 -1.17
CA ARG A 65 -4.40 15.99 -2.33
C ARG A 65 -2.97 15.75 -1.88
N VAL A 66 -2.19 15.13 -2.75
CA VAL A 66 -0.74 15.01 -2.56
C VAL A 66 -0.12 16.41 -2.57
N GLY A 67 0.81 16.65 -1.64
CA GLY A 67 1.58 17.88 -1.59
C GLY A 67 2.48 18.05 -2.83
N ASN A 68 2.99 19.25 -3.04
CA ASN A 68 3.97 19.49 -4.10
C ASN A 68 5.23 18.62 -3.85
N GLN A 69 5.85 18.08 -4.91
CA GLN A 69 7.06 17.27 -4.78
C GLN A 69 8.20 18.00 -4.04
N GLU A 70 8.26 19.33 -4.15
CA GLU A 70 9.22 20.17 -3.43
C GLU A 70 9.06 20.08 -1.90
N CYS A 71 7.85 19.86 -1.39
CA CYS A 71 7.62 19.64 0.04
C CYS A 71 8.38 18.40 0.51
N PHE A 72 8.27 17.29 -0.22
CA PHE A 72 8.96 16.04 0.14
C PHE A 72 10.48 16.18 0.01
N LYS A 73 10.97 16.76 -1.08
CA LYS A 73 12.42 16.96 -1.31
C LYS A 73 13.08 17.85 -0.27
N LYS A 74 12.39 18.88 0.23
CA LYS A 74 12.97 19.88 1.15
C LYS A 74 12.68 19.62 2.62
N LEU A 75 11.53 19.01 2.95
CA LEU A 75 11.14 18.80 4.34
C LEU A 75 11.62 17.43 4.85
N ASN A 76 11.53 16.36 4.06
CA ASN A 76 11.85 15.02 4.55
C ASN A 76 13.34 14.80 4.85
N VAL A 77 14.21 15.57 4.19
CA VAL A 77 15.66 15.59 4.45
C VAL A 77 16.04 16.30 5.75
N GLN A 78 15.11 17.03 6.39
CA GLN A 78 15.40 17.73 7.64
C GLN A 78 15.47 16.79 8.85
N GLY A 79 14.78 15.65 8.80
CA GLY A 79 14.77 14.68 9.90
C GLY A 79 14.17 15.27 11.18
N ASN A 80 12.96 15.83 11.10
CA ASN A 80 12.23 16.38 12.25
C ASN A 80 10.74 15.99 12.21
N GLY A 81 9.95 16.49 13.16
CA GLY A 81 8.52 16.16 13.27
C GLY A 81 7.66 16.54 12.06
N HIS A 82 8.14 17.42 11.18
CA HIS A 82 7.43 17.85 9.97
C HIS A 82 7.89 17.13 8.70
N GLY A 83 8.99 16.38 8.74
CA GLY A 83 9.51 15.63 7.60
C GLY A 83 10.66 14.70 7.98
N ASN A 84 10.50 13.41 7.69
CA ASN A 84 11.45 12.35 8.07
C ASN A 84 11.18 11.04 7.30
N CYS A 85 12.14 10.11 7.40
CA CYS A 85 12.08 8.73 6.91
C CYS A 85 11.86 7.71 8.06
N GLY A 86 11.17 8.13 9.12
CA GLY A 86 10.84 7.29 10.26
C GLY A 86 11.54 7.72 11.55
N ARG A 87 11.16 7.04 12.64
CA ARG A 87 11.73 7.26 13.98
C ARG A 87 12.85 6.25 14.23
N ARG A 88 13.97 6.72 14.78
CA ARG A 88 15.06 5.83 15.18
C ARG A 88 14.63 5.03 16.42
N PRO A 89 14.89 3.71 16.45
CA PRO A 89 14.43 2.85 17.55
C PRO A 89 15.20 3.08 18.86
N THR A 90 16.31 3.82 18.85
CA THR A 90 17.28 3.82 19.95
C THR A 90 17.16 4.98 20.95
N ARG A 91 16.40 6.05 20.67
CA ARG A 91 16.13 7.14 21.64
C ARG A 91 14.83 7.87 21.32
N ASP A 92 14.19 8.39 22.37
CA ASP A 92 13.01 9.25 22.30
C ASP A 92 13.13 10.32 21.20
N GLU A 93 12.16 10.32 20.30
CA GLU A 93 11.85 11.38 19.32
C GLU A 93 12.93 11.72 18.28
N GLN A 94 13.98 10.90 18.09
CA GLN A 94 14.97 11.18 17.06
C GLN A 94 14.51 10.69 15.68
N TYR A 95 14.12 11.63 14.83
CA TYR A 95 13.68 11.39 13.46
C TYR A 95 14.88 11.16 12.52
N GLN A 96 14.75 10.18 11.62
CA GLN A 96 15.74 9.90 10.57
C GLN A 96 15.51 10.84 9.38
N PRO A 97 16.49 11.63 8.94
CA PRO A 97 16.38 12.35 7.66
C PRO A 97 16.36 11.36 6.49
N CYS A 98 15.58 11.67 5.47
CA CYS A 98 15.59 10.91 4.22
C CYS A 98 16.85 11.21 3.39
N ASP A 99 17.30 10.21 2.64
CA ASP A 99 18.35 10.38 1.63
C ASP A 99 17.81 11.19 0.43
N GLN A 100 18.72 11.86 -0.29
CA GLN A 100 18.40 12.63 -1.50
C GLN A 100 18.45 11.76 -2.76
#